data_AF-A0A847DG09-F1
#
_entry.id   AF-A0A847DG09-F1
#
_cell.length_a   1.000
_cell.length_b   1.000
_cell.length_c   1.000
_cell.angle_alpha   90.00
_cell.angle_beta   90.00
_cell.angle_gamma   90.00
#
_symmetry.space_group_name_H-M   'P 1'
#
loop_
_entity.id
_entity.type
_entity.pdbx_description
1 polymer ?
#
loop_
_entity_poly.entity_id
_entity_poly.type
_entity_poly.pdbx_seq_one_letter_code
_entity_poly.pdbx_strand_id
1 'polypeptide(L)'
;MRIDYIEIKATWREVADAARTTVGMEKGRGEPGIKWRHKMLLCEHSPIRQLIIKWKWVDLQYWVSVHFVRHKIGIEHFVSTQRSDRTGINRDELPQSQLVTHECIANAQAIINISRKRLCAQASRETNKAWKLVLDAVKKELPELYNVCVPECIYRGFCPELNSCGWAGTDAFAERLKQYREVSFDESHSTLIR
;
A
#
# COMPACT_ATOMS: atom_id res chain seq x y z
N MET A 1 -2.91 8.12 16.51
CA MET A 1 -2.73 7.84 15.07
C MET A 1 -4.04 7.45 14.42
N ARG A 2 -4.44 8.18 13.37
CA ARG A 2 -5.60 7.89 12.51
C ARG A 2 -5.31 8.28 11.06
N ILE A 3 -6.11 7.78 10.12
CA ILE A 3 -6.16 8.29 8.74
C ILE A 3 -7.15 9.45 8.71
N ASP A 4 -6.70 10.61 8.23
CA ASP A 4 -7.51 11.82 8.08
C ASP A 4 -8.37 11.74 6.81
N TYR A 5 -7.74 11.36 5.70
CA TYR A 5 -8.41 11.09 4.44
C TYR A 5 -7.62 10.09 3.61
N ILE A 6 -8.32 9.50 2.64
CA ILE A 6 -7.75 8.79 1.50
C ILE A 6 -8.42 9.29 0.23
N GLU A 7 -7.66 9.45 -0.83
CA GLU A 7 -8.13 9.88 -2.14
C GLU A 7 -7.47 9.00 -3.20
N ILE A 8 -8.25 8.56 -4.18
CA ILE A 8 -7.76 7.79 -5.33
C ILE A 8 -7.91 8.66 -6.57
N LYS A 9 -6.80 8.80 -7.29
CA LYS A 9 -6.73 9.50 -8.56
C LYS A 9 -6.42 8.47 -9.64
N ALA A 10 -7.23 8.53 -10.69
CA ALA A 10 -7.33 7.63 -11.83
C ALA A 10 -8.39 6.53 -11.73
N THR A 11 -8.86 6.13 -12.90
CA THR A 11 -9.84 5.08 -13.17
C THR A 11 -9.16 3.82 -13.67
N TRP A 12 -9.84 2.67 -13.57
CA TRP A 12 -9.32 1.45 -14.17
C TRP A 12 -9.32 1.50 -15.70
N ARG A 13 -10.18 2.32 -16.31
CA ARG A 13 -10.13 2.65 -17.74
C ARG A 13 -8.80 3.29 -18.13
N GLU A 14 -8.31 4.27 -17.39
CA GLU A 14 -7.02 4.92 -17.70
C GLU A 14 -5.84 3.94 -17.60
N VAL A 15 -5.85 3.06 -16.58
CA VAL A 15 -4.87 1.97 -16.45
C VAL A 15 -4.92 1.04 -17.65
N ALA A 16 -6.12 0.63 -18.06
CA ALA A 16 -6.30 -0.27 -19.19
C ALA A 16 -5.98 0.39 -20.54
N ASP A 17 -6.21 1.69 -20.69
CA ASP A 17 -5.80 2.44 -21.88
C ASP A 17 -4.29 2.60 -21.95
N ALA A 18 -3.62 2.88 -20.83
CA ALA A 18 -2.16 2.87 -20.79
C ALA A 18 -1.61 1.48 -21.19
N ALA A 19 -2.23 0.38 -20.74
CA ALA A 19 -1.86 -0.97 -21.19
C ALA A 19 -2.08 -1.15 -22.71
N ARG A 20 -3.21 -0.67 -23.25
CA ARG A 20 -3.52 -0.74 -24.69
C ARG A 20 -2.54 0.06 -25.54
N THR A 21 -2.10 1.22 -25.07
CA THR A 21 -1.04 2.01 -25.72
C THR A 21 0.25 1.21 -25.88
N THR A 22 0.66 0.43 -24.86
CA THR A 22 1.89 -0.38 -24.95
C THR A 22 1.85 -1.48 -26.01
N VAL A 23 0.67 -1.83 -26.50
CA VAL A 23 0.46 -2.84 -27.55
C VAL A 23 -0.15 -2.25 -28.83
N GLY A 24 -0.10 -0.93 -29.01
CA GLY A 24 -0.54 -0.24 -30.23
C GLY A 24 -2.05 -0.27 -30.48
N MET A 25 -2.86 -0.41 -29.43
CA MET A 25 -4.32 -0.43 -29.53
C MET A 25 -4.93 0.94 -29.18
N GLU A 26 -5.99 1.30 -29.89
CA GLU A 26 -6.84 2.47 -29.59
C GLU A 26 -7.47 2.39 -28.19
N LYS A 27 -7.95 3.50 -27.65
CA LYS A 27 -8.63 3.51 -26.33
C LYS A 27 -9.83 2.56 -26.27
N GLY A 28 -10.00 1.93 -25.11
CA GLY A 28 -11.13 1.04 -24.85
C GLY A 28 -12.42 1.79 -24.53
N ARG A 29 -13.51 1.04 -24.37
CA ARG A 29 -14.79 1.55 -23.87
C ARG A 29 -15.14 0.82 -22.57
N GLY A 30 -15.66 1.56 -21.58
CA GLY A 30 -16.06 1.02 -20.28
C GLY A 30 -14.90 0.53 -19.42
N GLU A 31 -15.20 0.19 -18.17
CA GLU A 31 -14.21 -0.28 -17.21
C GLU A 31 -13.75 -1.72 -17.52
N PRO A 32 -12.47 -2.08 -17.31
CA PRO A 32 -12.02 -3.46 -17.42
C PRO A 32 -12.64 -4.31 -16.31
N GLY A 33 -12.87 -5.59 -16.58
CA GLY A 33 -13.43 -6.52 -15.59
C GLY A 33 -12.49 -6.78 -14.40
N ILE A 34 -13.06 -7.20 -13.27
CA ILE A 34 -12.34 -7.41 -11.99
C ILE A 34 -11.16 -8.38 -12.15
N LYS A 35 -11.35 -9.48 -12.89
CA LYS A 35 -10.29 -10.47 -13.17
C LYS A 35 -9.09 -9.84 -13.89
N TRP A 36 -9.33 -8.89 -14.80
CA TRP A 36 -8.25 -8.18 -15.49
C TRP A 36 -7.51 -7.26 -14.53
N ARG A 37 -8.23 -6.47 -13.72
CA ARG A 37 -7.65 -5.53 -12.74
C ARG A 37 -6.74 -6.25 -11.75
N HIS A 38 -7.23 -7.35 -11.20
CA HIS A 38 -6.47 -8.18 -10.26
C HIS A 38 -5.20 -8.74 -10.94
N LYS A 39 -5.32 -9.37 -12.12
CA LYS A 39 -4.16 -9.88 -12.85
C LYS A 39 -3.15 -8.80 -13.17
N MET A 40 -3.61 -7.61 -13.53
CA MET A 40 -2.75 -6.47 -13.84
C MET A 40 -1.94 -6.00 -12.63
N LEU A 41 -2.56 -6.03 -11.44
CA LEU A 41 -1.87 -5.76 -10.19
C LEU A 41 -0.87 -6.86 -9.81
N LEU A 42 -1.23 -8.14 -9.98
CA LEU A 42 -0.34 -9.26 -9.68
C LEU A 42 0.87 -9.35 -10.62
N CYS A 43 0.70 -9.05 -11.91
CA CYS A 43 1.81 -9.03 -12.86
C CYS A 43 2.66 -7.76 -12.80
N GLU A 44 2.21 -6.76 -12.03
CA GLU A 44 2.96 -5.53 -11.71
C GLU A 44 3.48 -4.79 -12.95
N HIS A 45 2.72 -4.87 -14.04
CA HIS A 45 3.06 -4.16 -15.27
C HIS A 45 2.85 -2.66 -15.09
N SER A 46 3.73 -1.88 -15.73
CA SER A 46 3.85 -0.43 -15.50
C SER A 46 2.55 0.40 -15.57
N PRO A 47 1.49 0.04 -16.33
CA PRO A 47 0.24 0.80 -16.32
C PRO A 47 -0.40 0.96 -14.94
N ILE A 48 -0.20 0.02 -13.99
CA ILE A 48 -0.74 0.18 -12.62
C ILE A 48 -0.19 1.43 -11.91
N ARG A 49 0.92 1.99 -12.40
CA ARG A 49 1.50 3.22 -11.86
C ARG A 49 0.63 4.46 -12.13
N GLN A 50 -0.38 4.36 -13.00
CA GLN A 50 -1.40 5.39 -13.20
C GLN A 50 -2.36 5.49 -12.01
N LEU A 51 -2.58 4.42 -11.23
CA LEU A 51 -3.37 4.48 -10.01
C LEU A 51 -2.57 5.20 -8.93
N ILE A 52 -3.01 6.41 -8.58
CA ILE A 52 -2.37 7.24 -7.56
C ILE A 52 -3.27 7.30 -6.33
N ILE A 53 -2.70 6.97 -5.18
CA ILE A 53 -3.37 6.96 -3.88
C ILE A 53 -2.72 8.06 -3.04
N LYS A 54 -3.56 8.94 -2.48
CA LYS A 54 -3.15 9.98 -1.55
C LYS A 54 -3.76 9.71 -0.20
N TRP A 55 -2.98 9.84 0.87
CA TRP A 55 -3.50 9.67 2.23
C TRP A 55 -2.75 10.54 3.21
N LYS A 56 -3.34 10.72 4.40
CA LYS A 56 -2.74 11.50 5.47
C LYS A 56 -2.91 10.81 6.82
N TRP A 57 -1.78 10.51 7.46
CA TRP A 57 -1.75 10.16 8.88
C TRP A 57 -1.78 11.43 9.73
N VAL A 58 -2.61 11.41 10.77
CA VAL A 58 -2.59 12.37 11.88
C VAL A 58 -2.23 11.61 13.15
N ASP A 59 -1.48 12.26 14.04
CA ASP A 59 -0.98 11.69 15.28
C ASP A 59 -0.09 10.45 15.07
N LEU A 60 0.81 10.52 14.07
CA LEU A 60 1.82 9.50 13.79
C LEU A 60 3.06 9.78 14.63
N GLN A 61 3.64 8.78 15.29
CA GLN A 61 4.91 8.98 15.99
C GLN A 61 6.03 9.31 14.99
N TYR A 62 6.88 10.29 15.31
CA TYR A 62 7.92 10.77 14.40
C TYR A 62 8.86 9.65 13.93
N TRP A 63 9.31 8.77 14.82
CA TRP A 63 10.17 7.64 14.42
C TRP A 63 9.46 6.65 13.46
N VAL A 64 8.13 6.50 13.56
CA VAL A 64 7.35 5.71 12.59
C VAL A 64 7.32 6.42 11.24
N SER A 65 7.14 7.75 11.22
CA SER A 65 7.26 8.56 10.00
C SER A 65 8.63 8.35 9.33
N VAL A 66 9.72 8.31 10.12
CA VAL A 66 11.08 8.04 9.65
C VAL A 66 11.20 6.66 8.97
N HIS A 67 10.47 5.64 9.43
CA HIS A 67 10.43 4.35 8.73
C HIS A 67 9.75 4.43 7.36
N PHE A 68 8.75 5.28 7.19
CA PHE A 68 8.03 5.43 5.92
C PHE A 68 8.81 6.25 4.89
N VAL A 69 9.49 7.34 5.29
CA VAL A 69 10.27 8.19 4.35
C VAL A 69 11.47 7.48 3.72
N ARG A 70 11.78 6.25 4.14
CA ARG A 70 12.79 5.40 3.48
C ARG A 70 12.28 4.74 2.21
N HIS A 71 10.98 4.74 1.98
CA HIS A 71 10.39 4.35 0.71
C HIS A 71 10.47 5.53 -0.25
N LYS A 72 11.14 5.36 -1.39
CA LYS A 72 11.45 6.48 -2.29
C LYS A 72 10.81 6.36 -3.66
N ILE A 73 10.60 5.14 -4.15
CA ILE A 73 10.23 4.91 -5.54
C ILE A 73 8.72 4.93 -5.68
N GLY A 74 8.21 5.89 -6.46
CA GLY A 74 6.79 6.02 -6.77
C GLY A 74 5.94 6.56 -5.61
N ILE A 75 6.56 7.24 -4.65
CA ILE A 75 5.91 7.86 -3.49
C ILE A 75 6.57 9.21 -3.19
N GLU A 76 5.77 10.19 -2.79
CA GLU A 76 6.23 11.45 -2.23
C GLU A 76 5.68 11.62 -0.81
N HIS A 77 6.46 12.28 0.05
CA HIS A 77 6.19 12.44 1.47
C HIS A 77 6.14 13.92 1.87
N PHE A 78 5.10 14.29 2.61
CA PHE A 78 4.90 15.63 3.16
C PHE A 78 4.71 15.51 4.68
N VAL A 79 5.76 15.82 5.44
CA VAL A 79 5.78 15.68 6.90
C VAL A 79 5.70 17.05 7.56
N SER A 80 4.88 17.19 8.61
CA SER A 80 4.80 18.43 9.39
C SER A 80 6.18 18.80 9.95
N THR A 81 6.54 20.07 9.80
CA THR A 81 7.86 20.57 10.21
C THR A 81 8.04 20.54 11.74
N GLN A 82 9.25 20.20 12.18
CA GLN A 82 9.72 20.40 13.55
C GLN A 82 10.75 21.53 13.65
N ARG A 83 10.84 22.41 12.64
CA ARG A 83 11.77 23.53 12.64
C ARG A 83 11.41 24.54 13.74
N SER A 84 12.36 24.87 14.60
CA SER A 84 12.18 25.83 15.69
C SER A 84 11.76 27.21 15.19
N ASP A 85 12.33 27.67 14.06
CA ASP A 85 12.01 28.97 13.46
C ASP A 85 10.55 29.09 12.96
N ARG A 86 9.87 27.97 12.74
CA ARG A 86 8.46 27.95 12.30
C ARG A 86 7.48 27.62 13.42
N THR A 87 7.91 26.84 14.40
CA THR A 87 7.05 26.31 15.46
C THR A 87 7.19 27.08 16.77
N GLY A 88 8.28 27.81 16.96
CA GLY A 88 8.64 28.45 18.23
C GLY A 88 9.12 27.47 19.31
N ILE A 89 9.21 26.16 19.01
CA ILE A 89 9.60 25.11 19.96
C ILE A 89 11.05 24.69 19.69
N ASN A 90 11.85 24.47 20.74
CA ASN A 90 13.21 23.96 20.58
C ASN A 90 13.19 22.52 20.05
N ARG A 91 13.53 22.34 18.77
CA ARG A 91 13.52 21.02 18.11
C ARG A 91 14.51 20.02 18.71
N ASP A 92 15.60 20.49 19.30
CA ASP A 92 16.68 19.64 19.78
C ASP A 92 16.24 18.86 21.05
N GLU A 93 15.17 19.33 21.70
CA GLU A 93 14.56 18.72 22.88
C GLU A 93 13.34 17.84 22.55
N LEU A 94 12.89 17.81 21.29
CA LEU A 94 11.68 17.07 20.92
C LEU A 94 11.94 15.55 20.94
N PRO A 95 11.09 14.76 21.63
CA PRO A 95 11.26 13.32 21.70
C PRO A 95 10.91 12.65 20.35
N GLN A 96 11.52 11.50 20.06
CA GLN A 96 11.17 10.72 18.86
C GLN A 96 9.71 10.23 18.86
N SER A 97 9.09 10.11 20.03
CA SER A 97 7.68 9.75 20.18
C SER A 97 6.71 10.91 19.89
N GLN A 98 7.23 12.12 19.64
CA GLN A 98 6.43 13.28 19.27
C GLN A 98 5.53 12.95 18.08
N LEU A 99 4.29 13.40 18.16
CA LEU A 99 3.30 13.17 17.13
C LEU A 99 3.46 14.17 15.98
N VAL A 100 3.37 13.67 14.75
CA VAL A 100 3.46 14.43 13.51
C VAL A 100 2.29 14.11 12.58
N THR A 101 2.05 15.04 11.67
CA THR A 101 1.19 14.80 10.51
C THR A 101 2.06 14.37 9.34
N HIS A 102 1.67 13.31 8.65
CA HIS A 102 2.41 12.76 7.51
C HIS A 102 1.45 12.44 6.38
N GLU A 103 1.49 13.27 5.35
CA GLU A 103 0.75 13.09 4.11
C GLU A 103 1.64 12.44 3.05
N CYS A 104 1.05 11.57 2.23
CA CYS A 104 1.75 10.87 1.16
C CYS A 104 0.89 10.82 -0.09
N ILE A 105 1.56 10.75 -1.24
CA ILE A 105 0.97 10.42 -2.53
C ILE A 105 1.84 9.34 -3.17
N ALA A 106 1.24 8.22 -3.57
CA ALA A 106 1.99 7.09 -4.10
C ALA A 106 1.22 6.36 -5.20
N ASN A 107 1.94 5.75 -6.14
CA ASN A 107 1.32 4.88 -7.12
C ASN A 107 1.07 3.47 -6.58
N ALA A 108 0.20 2.69 -7.23
CA ALA A 108 -0.14 1.33 -6.77
C ALA A 108 1.09 0.41 -6.62
N GLN A 109 2.10 0.54 -7.50
CA GLN A 109 3.34 -0.22 -7.39
C GLN A 109 4.08 0.08 -6.08
N ALA A 110 4.14 1.36 -5.67
CA ALA A 110 4.73 1.76 -4.41
C ALA A 110 3.95 1.21 -3.21
N ILE A 111 2.61 1.24 -3.25
CA ILE A 111 1.76 0.65 -2.19
C ILE A 111 2.06 -0.86 -2.03
N ILE A 112 2.18 -1.60 -3.13
CA ILE A 112 2.56 -3.03 -3.10
C ILE A 112 3.94 -3.21 -2.47
N ASN A 113 4.94 -2.44 -2.92
CA ASN A 113 6.31 -2.52 -2.42
C ASN A 113 6.42 -2.19 -0.93
N ILE A 114 5.72 -1.14 -0.47
CA ILE A 114 5.67 -0.77 0.94
C ILE A 114 5.05 -1.91 1.75
N SER A 115 3.96 -2.49 1.26
CA SER A 115 3.26 -3.60 1.92
C SER A 115 4.16 -4.80 2.16
N ARG A 116 5.01 -5.16 1.19
CA ARG A 116 5.96 -6.27 1.35
C ARG A 116 6.86 -6.10 2.58
N LYS A 117 7.29 -4.88 2.88
CA LYS A 117 8.16 -4.58 4.02
C LYS A 117 7.40 -4.26 5.30
N ARG A 118 6.28 -3.55 5.21
CA ARG A 118 5.56 -3.03 6.39
C ARG A 118 4.50 -4.00 6.94
N LEU A 119 4.12 -5.02 6.17
CA LEU A 119 3.32 -6.14 6.68
C LEU A 119 4.15 -7.27 7.28
N CYS A 120 5.48 -7.25 7.10
CA CYS A 120 6.39 -8.21 7.73
C CYS A 120 6.36 -8.05 9.27
N ALA A 121 6.41 -9.15 10.00
CA ALA A 121 6.48 -9.14 11.47
C ALA A 121 7.83 -8.63 12.01
N GLN A 122 8.87 -8.55 11.17
CA GLN A 122 10.15 -7.90 11.49
C GLN A 122 10.07 -6.37 11.48
N ALA A 123 9.02 -5.79 10.88
CA ALA A 123 8.74 -4.37 11.06
C ALA A 123 8.23 -4.12 12.48
N SER A 124 8.57 -2.96 13.07
CA SER A 124 8.01 -2.56 14.36
C SER A 124 6.47 -2.61 14.36
N ARG A 125 5.89 -2.96 15.50
CA ARG A 125 4.44 -3.15 15.65
C ARG A 125 3.66 -1.88 15.29
N GLU A 126 4.19 -0.73 15.65
CA GLU A 126 3.62 0.60 15.40
C GLU A 126 3.65 0.94 13.92
N THR A 127 4.74 0.62 13.21
CA THR A 127 4.84 0.84 11.76
C THR A 127 3.91 -0.12 11.00
N ASN A 128 3.84 -1.38 11.42
CA ASN A 128 2.90 -2.35 10.87
C ASN A 128 1.44 -1.89 11.05
N LYS A 129 1.09 -1.42 12.25
CA LYS A 129 -0.23 -0.86 12.57
C LYS A 129 -0.54 0.38 11.73
N ALA A 130 0.42 1.30 11.58
CA ALA A 130 0.27 2.50 10.76
C ALA A 130 -0.03 2.16 9.30
N TRP A 131 0.65 1.14 8.77
CA TRP A 131 0.44 0.69 7.40
C TRP A 131 -0.90 -0.02 7.20
N LYS A 132 -1.29 -0.88 8.15
CA LYS A 132 -2.60 -1.53 8.13
C LYS A 132 -3.76 -0.53 8.09
N LEU A 133 -3.67 0.58 8.83
CA LEU A 133 -4.67 1.64 8.76
C LEU A 133 -4.84 2.23 7.35
N VAL A 134 -3.74 2.38 6.59
CA VAL A 134 -3.82 2.83 5.19
C VAL A 134 -4.51 1.76 4.34
N LEU A 135 -4.09 0.51 4.46
CA LEU A 135 -4.66 -0.59 3.68
C LEU A 135 -6.15 -0.80 3.98
N ASP A 136 -6.58 -0.66 5.23
CA ASP A 136 -7.98 -0.76 5.62
C ASP A 136 -8.83 0.37 4.99
N ALA A 137 -8.25 1.57 4.83
CA ALA A 137 -8.88 2.65 4.10
C ALA A 137 -8.91 2.39 2.59
N VAL A 138 -7.81 1.88 2.01
CA VAL A 138 -7.73 1.48 0.59
C VAL A 138 -8.76 0.41 0.26
N LYS A 139 -8.96 -0.57 1.14
CA LYS A 139 -9.86 -1.71 0.91
C LYS A 139 -11.29 -1.31 0.53
N LYS A 140 -11.76 -0.19 1.08
CA LYS A 140 -13.13 0.32 0.84
C LYS A 140 -13.33 0.80 -0.60
N GLU A 141 -12.28 1.33 -1.21
CA GLU A 141 -12.35 2.02 -2.50
C GLU A 141 -11.65 1.23 -3.63
N LEU A 142 -10.56 0.51 -3.32
CA LEU A 142 -9.77 -0.33 -4.23
C LEU A 142 -9.49 -1.70 -3.60
N PRO A 143 -10.51 -2.56 -3.44
CA PRO A 143 -10.34 -3.88 -2.87
C PRO A 143 -9.32 -4.73 -3.65
N GLU A 144 -9.25 -4.59 -4.98
CA GLU A 144 -8.28 -5.31 -5.81
C GLU A 144 -6.83 -4.98 -5.40
N LEU A 145 -6.52 -3.72 -5.11
CA LEU A 145 -5.19 -3.31 -4.64
C LEU A 145 -4.90 -3.84 -3.24
N TYR A 146 -5.87 -3.78 -2.33
CA TYR A 146 -5.72 -4.33 -0.98
C TYR A 146 -5.35 -5.81 -1.01
N ASN A 147 -5.99 -6.60 -1.87
CA ASN A 147 -5.81 -8.05 -1.92
C ASN A 147 -4.39 -8.48 -2.35
N VAL A 148 -3.74 -7.67 -3.19
CA VAL A 148 -2.35 -7.94 -3.63
C VAL A 148 -1.30 -7.41 -2.65
N CYS A 149 -1.69 -6.58 -1.68
CA CYS A 149 -0.80 -6.05 -0.66
C CYS A 149 -0.50 -7.11 0.41
N VAL A 150 0.63 -7.79 0.25
CA VAL A 150 1.06 -8.90 1.11
C VAL A 150 2.50 -8.71 1.60
N PRO A 151 2.91 -9.34 2.72
CA PRO A 151 4.30 -9.35 3.14
C PRO A 151 5.19 -10.07 2.11
N GLU A 152 6.48 -9.73 2.07
CA GLU A 152 7.45 -10.26 1.11
C GLU A 152 7.47 -11.79 1.06
N CYS A 153 7.27 -12.46 2.19
CA CYS A 153 7.29 -13.92 2.24
C CYS A 153 6.11 -14.59 1.50
N ILE A 154 4.94 -13.94 1.49
CA ILE A 154 3.79 -14.42 0.70
C ILE A 154 4.02 -14.11 -0.78
N TYR A 155 4.51 -12.90 -1.08
CA TYR A 155 4.85 -12.52 -2.44
C TYR A 155 5.86 -13.49 -3.09
N ARG A 156 6.92 -13.89 -2.35
CA ARG A 156 7.95 -14.81 -2.84
C ARG A 156 7.63 -16.29 -2.66
N GLY A 157 6.70 -16.63 -1.77
CA GLY A 157 6.41 -18.00 -1.36
C GLY A 157 7.41 -18.63 -0.38
N PHE A 158 8.32 -17.85 0.21
CA PHE A 158 9.23 -18.26 1.29
C PHE A 158 9.73 -17.02 2.05
N CYS A 159 10.27 -17.15 3.28
CA CYS A 159 10.84 -16.02 4.01
C CYS A 159 12.26 -15.66 3.51
N PRO A 160 12.50 -14.44 2.98
CA PRO A 160 13.81 -14.04 2.51
C PRO A 160 14.63 -13.24 3.53
N GLU A 161 14.10 -13.01 4.74
CA GLU A 161 14.79 -12.24 5.78
C GLU A 161 15.96 -13.04 6.36
N LEU A 162 17.09 -12.36 6.64
CA LEU A 162 18.27 -12.99 7.26
C LEU A 162 17.93 -13.69 8.57
N ASN A 163 17.08 -13.04 9.37
CA ASN A 163 16.53 -13.59 10.60
C ASN A 163 15.01 -13.72 10.41
N SER A 164 14.53 -14.95 10.21
CA SER A 164 13.11 -15.23 10.03
C SER A 164 12.33 -14.98 11.32
N CYS A 165 11.12 -14.44 11.21
CA CYS A 165 10.16 -14.37 12.32
C CYS A 165 9.44 -15.71 12.60
N GLY A 166 9.78 -16.77 11.86
CA GLY A 166 9.22 -18.12 12.01
C GLY A 166 7.88 -18.35 11.29
N TRP A 167 7.15 -17.30 10.91
CA TRP A 167 5.81 -17.45 10.33
C TRP A 167 5.77 -18.31 9.05
N ALA A 168 6.80 -18.23 8.20
CA ALA A 168 6.83 -19.00 6.94
C ALA A 168 6.88 -20.53 7.13
N GLY A 169 7.17 -21.03 8.34
CA GLY A 169 7.13 -22.45 8.66
C GLY A 169 5.80 -22.94 9.23
N THR A 170 4.74 -22.12 9.20
CA THR A 170 3.45 -22.44 9.83
C THR A 170 2.38 -22.84 8.81
N ASP A 171 1.38 -23.61 9.23
CA ASP A 171 0.22 -23.96 8.39
C ASP A 171 -0.56 -22.72 7.95
N ALA A 172 -0.64 -21.70 8.82
CA ALA A 172 -1.26 -20.42 8.51
C ALA A 172 -0.57 -19.70 7.33
N PHE A 173 0.74 -19.84 7.20
CA PHE A 173 1.46 -19.33 6.03
C PHE A 173 1.12 -20.12 4.77
N ALA A 174 1.11 -21.46 4.85
CA ALA A 174 0.78 -22.31 3.69
C ALA A 174 -0.62 -21.99 3.14
N GLU A 175 -1.61 -21.84 4.03
CA GLU A 175 -2.98 -21.47 3.66
C GLU A 175 -3.05 -20.06 3.07
N ARG A 176 -2.40 -19.06 3.71
CA ARG A 176 -2.38 -17.69 3.19
C ARG A 176 -1.69 -17.58 1.82
N LEU A 177 -0.64 -18.38 1.59
CA LEU A 177 0.09 -18.44 0.33
C LEU A 177 -0.77 -19.08 -0.77
N LYS A 178 -1.50 -20.14 -0.45
CA LYS A 178 -2.47 -20.77 -1.36
C LYS A 178 -3.53 -19.75 -1.79
N GLN A 179 -4.15 -19.05 -0.84
CA GLN A 179 -5.13 -17.99 -1.11
C GLN A 179 -4.56 -16.87 -1.99
N TYR A 180 -3.29 -16.47 -1.80
CA TYR A 180 -2.65 -15.46 -2.64
C TYR A 180 -2.43 -15.93 -4.08
N ARG A 181 -2.17 -17.22 -4.28
CA ARG A 181 -1.91 -17.83 -5.60
C ARG A 181 -3.18 -18.18 -6.36
N GLU A 182 -4.30 -18.31 -5.68
CA GLU A 182 -5.59 -18.55 -6.31
C GLU A 182 -6.04 -17.29 -7.07
N VAL A 183 -5.99 -17.36 -8.41
CA VAL A 183 -6.42 -16.29 -9.34
C VAL A 183 -7.96 -16.11 -9.34
N SER A 184 -8.67 -16.88 -8.52
CA SER A 184 -10.12 -16.97 -8.45
C SER A 184 -10.65 -15.96 -7.43
N PHE A 185 -10.96 -14.74 -7.87
CA PHE A 185 -11.96 -13.96 -7.13
C PHE A 185 -13.35 -14.47 -7.52
N ASP A 186 -14.04 -15.02 -6.52
CA ASP A 186 -15.46 -15.32 -6.60
C ASP A 186 -16.23 -13.99 -6.76
N GLU A 187 -17.07 -13.90 -7.78
CA GLU A 187 -17.89 -12.71 -8.10
C GLU A 187 -18.94 -12.43 -7.00
N SER A 188 -19.09 -13.34 -6.04
CA SER A 188 -20.06 -13.31 -4.94
C SER A 188 -19.90 -12.18 -3.91
N HIS A 189 -18.73 -11.55 -3.80
CA HIS A 189 -18.51 -10.47 -2.82
C HIS A 189 -18.85 -9.06 -3.34
N SER A 190 -19.46 -8.96 -4.53
CA SER A 190 -19.95 -7.70 -5.11
C SER A 190 -21.42 -7.39 -4.76
N THR A 191 -22.09 -8.15 -3.88
CA THR A 191 -23.53 -7.97 -3.63
C THR A 191 -23.90 -7.97 -2.15
N LEU A 192 -23.44 -6.98 -1.40
CA LEU A 192 -24.12 -6.56 -0.16
C LEU A 192 -24.03 -5.03 0.02
N ILE A 193 -24.57 -4.29 -0.94
CA ILE A 193 -25.23 -3.00 -0.69
C ILE A 193 -26.47 -2.94 -1.60
N ARG A 194 -27.61 -3.29 -1.02
CA ARG A 194 -28.87 -2.61 -1.33
C ARG A 194 -28.93 -1.39 -0.41
#